data_AF-A0A529LSM1-F1
#
_entry.id   AF-A0A529LSM1-F1
#
_cell.length_a   1.000
_cell.length_b   1.000
_cell.length_c   1.000
_cell.angle_alpha   90.00
_cell.angle_beta   90.00
_cell.angle_gamma   90.00
#
_symmetry.space_group_name_H-M   'P 1'
#
loop_
_entity.id
_entity.type
_entity.pdbx_description
1 polymer ?
#
loop_
_entity_poly.entity_id
_entity_poly.type
_entity_poly.pdbx_seq_one_letter_code
_entity_poly.pdbx_strand_id
1 'polypeptide(L)' 'MPSSSSARKANIITEGLAFGESPRWHDSRLWLCNWGTGEVVAVDEGGTSEV' A
#
# COMPACT_ATOMS: atom_id res chain seq x y z
N MET A 1 2.57 18.28 -30.68
CA MET A 1 1.97 16.93 -30.60
C MET A 1 1.67 16.65 -29.14
N PRO A 2 0.44 16.27 -28.73
CA PRO A 2 0.22 15.81 -27.38
C PRO A 2 0.72 14.36 -27.28
N SER A 3 1.67 14.11 -26.39
CA SER A 3 2.08 12.75 -26.04
C SER A 3 0.96 12.11 -25.21
N SER A 4 0.43 10.98 -25.68
CA SER A 4 -0.52 10.19 -24.90
C SER A 4 0.26 9.50 -23.79
N SER A 5 0.06 9.93 -22.54
CA SER A 5 0.61 9.25 -21.37
C SER A 5 -0.13 7.93 -21.17
N SER A 6 0.56 6.81 -21.40
CA SER A 6 0.10 5.50 -20.95
C SER A 6 0.43 5.36 -19.46
N ALA A 7 -0.28 6.09 -18.61
CA ALA A 7 -0.16 5.91 -17.17
C ALA A 7 -0.72 4.52 -16.81
N ARG A 8 0.08 3.70 -16.13
CA ARG A 8 -0.38 2.42 -15.59
C ARG A 8 -1.48 2.69 -14.57
N LYS A 9 -2.61 1.97 -14.69
CA LYS A 9 -3.68 2.03 -13.70
C LYS A 9 -3.17 1.39 -12.40
N ALA A 10 -3.20 2.15 -11.31
CA ALA A 10 -2.93 1.63 -9.98
C ALA A 10 -4.16 0.91 -9.42
N ASN A 11 -3.95 -0.17 -8.69
CA ASN A 11 -4.98 -0.87 -7.93
C ASN A 11 -4.83 -0.54 -6.45
N ILE A 12 -5.95 -0.27 -5.77
CA ILE A 12 -5.97 -0.07 -4.32
C ILE A 12 -5.99 -1.45 -3.66
N ILE A 13 -5.04 -1.70 -2.76
CA ILE A 13 -4.96 -2.94 -1.96
C ILE A 13 -5.19 -2.68 -0.46
N THR A 14 -5.17 -1.43 -0.01
CA THR A 14 -5.46 -1.06 1.38
C THR A 14 -5.91 0.39 1.44
N GLU A 15 -6.73 0.72 2.44
CA GLU A 15 -7.29 2.05 2.69
C GLU A 15 -7.49 2.25 4.20
N GLY A 16 -7.93 3.45 4.62
CA GLY A 16 -8.23 3.72 6.04
C GLY A 16 -7.00 3.94 6.93
N LEU A 17 -5.80 4.06 6.34
CA LEU A 17 -4.58 4.39 7.07
C LEU A 17 -4.60 5.86 7.47
N ALA A 18 -4.28 6.16 8.73
CA ALA A 18 -4.14 7.53 9.19
C ALA A 18 -2.87 8.17 8.60
N PHE A 19 -1.74 7.42 8.66
CA PHE A 19 -0.49 7.84 8.03
C PHE A 19 0.36 6.61 7.65
N GLY A 20 0.10 6.07 6.46
CA GLY A 20 0.79 4.89 5.91
C GLY A 20 2.15 5.25 5.31
N GLU A 21 3.22 4.74 5.91
CA GLU A 21 4.60 5.11 5.57
C GLU A 21 5.55 3.90 5.57
N SER A 22 6.76 4.11 5.04
CA SER A 22 7.84 3.11 4.99
C SER A 22 7.44 1.76 4.36
N PRO A 23 6.85 1.75 3.15
CA PRO A 23 6.45 0.52 2.48
C PRO A 23 7.65 -0.38 2.19
N ARG A 24 7.55 -1.65 2.60
CA ARG A 24 8.57 -2.69 2.38
C ARG A 24 7.90 -3.95 1.89
N TRP A 25 8.41 -4.50 0.79
CA TRP A 25 7.94 -5.79 0.31
C TRP A 25 8.75 -6.91 0.97
N HIS A 26 8.08 -7.86 1.62
CA HIS A 26 8.70 -9.02 2.26
C HIS A 26 7.67 -10.14 2.41
N ASP A 27 8.08 -11.39 2.15
CA ASP A 27 7.24 -12.59 2.27
C ASP A 27 5.88 -12.49 1.57
N SER A 28 5.90 -12.02 0.31
CA SER A 28 4.71 -11.81 -0.53
C SER A 28 3.66 -10.88 0.06
N ARG A 29 4.08 -10.00 0.97
CA ARG A 29 3.24 -8.99 1.61
C ARG A 29 3.90 -7.62 1.54
N LEU A 30 3.07 -6.59 1.49
CA LEU A 30 3.46 -5.21 1.70
C LEU A 30 3.37 -4.88 3.18
N TRP A 31 4.50 -4.62 3.80
CA TRP A 31 4.61 -4.13 5.17
C TRP A 31 4.67 -2.61 5.17
N LEU A 32 3.92 -1.97 6.06
CA LEU A 32 3.93 -0.51 6.23
C LEU A 32 3.67 -0.12 7.68
N CYS A 33 4.05 1.10 8.06
CA CYS A 33 3.75 1.66 9.36
C CYS A 33 2.52 2.57 9.24
N ASN A 34 1.48 2.33 10.04
CA ASN A 34 0.36 3.26 10.21
C ASN A 34 0.62 4.14 11.43
N TRP A 35 1.37 5.23 11.26
CA TRP A 35 1.86 6.02 12.38
C TRP A 35 0.76 6.72 13.19
N GLY A 36 -0.41 6.96 12.59
CA GLY A 36 -1.53 7.57 13.31
C GLY A 36 -2.18 6.62 14.34
N THR A 37 -2.02 5.31 14.18
CA THR A 37 -2.49 4.30 15.14
C THR A 37 -1.34 3.62 15.90
N GLY A 38 -0.10 3.76 15.41
CA GLY A 38 1.07 3.10 15.98
C GLY A 38 1.19 1.63 15.58
N GLU A 39 0.54 1.22 14.49
CA GLU A 39 0.48 -0.16 14.02
C GLU A 39 1.49 -0.43 12.90
N VAL A 40 1.97 -1.67 12.82
CA VAL A 40 2.70 -2.19 11.65
C VAL A 40 1.74 -3.12 10.92
N VAL A 41 1.38 -2.76 9.69
CA VAL A 41 0.36 -3.49 8.92
C VAL A 41 1.03 -4.26 7.80
N ALA A 42 0.69 -5.54 7.65
CA ALA A 42 1.05 -6.36 6.50
C ALA A 42 -0.17 -6.55 5.60
N VAL A 43 -0.03 -6.28 4.30
CA VAL A 43 -1.10 -6.38 3.30
C VAL A 43 -0.70 -7.34 2.19
N ASP A 44 -1.54 -8.32 1.87
CA ASP A 44 -1.29 -9.22 0.72
C ASP A 44 -1.72 -8.60 -0.63
N GLU A 45 -1.44 -9.28 -1.74
CA GLU A 45 -1.83 -8.82 -3.09
C GLU A 45 -3.35 -8.74 -3.30
N GLY A 46 -4.14 -9.45 -2.50
CA GLY A 46 -5.61 -9.43 -2.51
C GLY A 46 -6.20 -8.31 -1.65
N GLY A 47 -5.39 -7.62 -0.86
CA GLY A 47 -5.78 -6.54 0.04
C GLY A 47 -6.19 -6.98 1.44
N THR A 48 -5.91 -8.23 1.82
CA THR A 48 -6.10 -8.67 3.21
C THR A 48 -5.02 -8.04 4.08
N SER A 49 -5.42 -7.41 5.18
CA SER A 49 -4.50 -6.76 6.13
C SER A 49 -4.45 -7.47 7.48
N GLU A 50 -3.26 -7.44 8.10
CA GLU A 50 -2.94 -7.97 9.43
C GLU A 50 -2.12 -6.93 10.20
N VAL A 51 -2.37 -6.77 11.51
CA VAL A 51 -1.73 -5.80 12.44
C VAL A 51 -0.88 -6.54 13.46
#